data_AF-G9YJT1-F1
#
_entry.id   AF-G9YJT1-F1
#
_cell.length_a   1.000
_cell.length_b   1.000
_cell.length_c   1.000
_cell.angle_alpha   90.00
_cell.angle_beta   90.00
_cell.angle_gamma   90.00
#
_symmetry.space_group_name_H-M   'P 1'
#
loop_
_entity.id
_entity.type
_entity.pdbx_description
1 polymer ?
#
loop_
_entity_poly.entity_id
_entity_poly.type
_entity_poly.pdbx_seq_one_letter_code
_entity_poly.pdbx_strand_id
1 'polypeptide(L)'
;MPMRPILGAQLRRIHSVVAATVTDKEVVLYYKGILDMRAISRFIRQFEDKRGVKKENRDALDASVYRREAILSVGGFILMNILRKTNPGFYDSVLLARRLFTLFIARRFIRNGIMGLVEDRRANADTLTATAVIASVLSGKPESSLTLLALSNGAEMLTEYAAEKARSQISGLLKLDQRDVWIIENGKERKVPVEL
;
A
#
# COMPACT_ATOMS: atom_id res chain seq x y z
N MET A 1 -7.28 8.03 -2.91
CA MET A 1 -8.70 8.11 -3.31
C MET A 1 -9.05 6.96 -4.26
N PRO A 2 -10.22 6.33 -4.12
CA PRO A 2 -10.65 5.28 -5.05
C PRO A 2 -10.76 5.85 -6.48
N MET A 3 -10.11 5.19 -7.44
CA MET A 3 -9.94 5.63 -8.83
C MET A 3 -11.28 5.69 -9.60
N ARG A 4 -12.22 4.84 -9.18
CA ARG A 4 -13.51 4.56 -9.80
C ARG A 4 -14.53 5.69 -9.66
N PRO A 5 -14.79 6.25 -8.45
CA PRO A 5 -15.69 7.38 -8.31
C PRO A 5 -15.16 8.65 -9.00
N ILE A 6 -13.84 8.81 -9.13
CA ILE A 6 -13.29 9.96 -9.86
C ILE A 6 -13.44 9.79 -11.37
N LEU A 7 -13.22 8.57 -11.90
CA LEU A 7 -13.50 8.25 -13.31
C LEU A 7 -14.99 8.47 -13.61
N GLY A 8 -15.88 7.95 -12.77
CA GLY A 8 -17.33 8.15 -12.89
C GLY A 8 -17.74 9.62 -12.81
N ALA A 9 -17.15 10.40 -11.91
CA ALA A 9 -17.40 11.84 -11.81
C ALA A 9 -16.89 12.61 -13.04
N GLN A 10 -15.74 12.24 -13.60
CA GLN A 10 -15.24 12.89 -14.82
C GLN A 10 -16.05 12.53 -16.06
N LEU A 11 -16.54 11.29 -16.16
CA LEU A 11 -17.43 10.87 -17.24
C LEU A 11 -18.77 11.62 -17.20
N ARG A 12 -19.31 11.91 -16.00
CA ARG A 12 -20.52 12.73 -15.82
C ARG A 12 -20.34 14.22 -16.16
N ARG A 13 -19.10 14.71 -16.30
CA ARG A 13 -18.85 16.10 -16.78
C ARG A 13 -19.05 16.24 -18.29
N ILE A 14 -19.15 15.13 -19.02
CA ILE A 14 -19.46 15.14 -20.45
C ILE A 14 -20.96 15.43 -20.60
N HIS A 15 -21.29 16.50 -21.31
CA HIS A 15 -22.67 17.05 -21.38
C HIS A 15 -23.71 16.05 -21.91
N SER A 16 -23.28 15.08 -22.72
CA SER A 16 -24.12 14.01 -23.27
C SER A 16 -24.28 12.80 -22.34
N VAL A 17 -23.54 12.71 -21.24
CA VAL A 17 -23.59 11.58 -20.29
C VAL A 17 -24.55 11.90 -19.14
N VAL A 18 -25.62 11.12 -19.05
CA VAL A 18 -26.68 11.24 -18.04
C VAL A 18 -26.29 10.49 -16.76
N ALA A 19 -25.69 9.31 -16.90
CA ALA A 19 -25.16 8.53 -15.78
C ALA A 19 -23.94 7.72 -16.21
N ALA A 20 -23.01 7.55 -15.28
CA ALA A 20 -21.84 6.69 -15.45
C ALA A 20 -21.60 5.88 -14.19
N THR A 21 -21.45 4.57 -14.37
CA THR A 21 -21.13 3.58 -13.35
C THR A 21 -19.85 2.86 -13.76
N VAL A 22 -18.88 2.81 -12.85
CA VAL A 22 -17.55 2.24 -13.11
C VAL A 22 -17.35 1.06 -12.17
N THR A 23 -17.37 -0.14 -12.76
CA THR A 23 -17.15 -1.42 -12.07
C THR A 23 -15.70 -1.90 -12.31
N ASP A 24 -15.31 -3.04 -11.73
CA ASP A 24 -13.95 -3.59 -11.82
C ASP A 24 -13.55 -4.03 -13.23
N LYS A 25 -14.52 -4.39 -14.07
CA LYS A 25 -14.30 -4.97 -15.40
C LYS A 25 -14.96 -4.17 -16.54
N GLU A 26 -15.81 -3.22 -16.19
CA GLU A 26 -16.67 -2.54 -17.17
C GLU A 26 -17.02 -1.12 -16.72
N VAL A 27 -17.27 -0.26 -17.71
CA VAL A 27 -17.76 1.10 -17.53
C VAL A 27 -19.10 1.19 -18.25
N VAL A 28 -20.17 1.35 -17.47
CA VAL A 28 -21.53 1.50 -17.99
C VAL A 28 -21.85 3.00 -18.10
N LEU A 29 -22.21 3.44 -19.30
CA LEU A 29 -22.49 4.84 -19.65
C LEU A 29 -23.91 4.96 -20.21
N TYR A 30 -24.74 5.78 -19.56
CA TYR A 30 -26.03 6.21 -20.07
C TYR A 30 -25.87 7.60 -20.66
N TYR A 31 -26.22 7.77 -21.94
CA TYR A 31 -26.04 9.03 -22.66
C TYR A 31 -27.28 9.40 -23.47
N LYS A 32 -27.41 10.69 -23.79
CA LYS A 32 -28.49 11.23 -24.62
C LYS A 32 -27.87 11.87 -25.87
N GLY A 33 -28.30 11.43 -27.05
CA GLY A 33 -27.81 11.93 -28.34
C GLY A 33 -26.62 11.13 -28.90
N ILE A 34 -25.74 11.80 -29.65
CA ILE A 34 -24.60 11.15 -30.32
C ILE A 34 -23.39 11.18 -29.39
N LEU A 35 -22.82 10.01 -29.10
CA LEU A 35 -21.63 9.87 -28.26
C LEU A 35 -20.51 9.24 -29.07
N ASP A 36 -19.36 9.93 -29.17
CA ASP A 36 -18.19 9.36 -29.86
C ASP A 36 -17.51 8.31 -28.96
N MET A 37 -17.85 7.04 -29.19
CA MET A 37 -17.26 5.90 -28.49
C MET A 37 -15.72 5.87 -28.58
N ARG A 38 -15.11 6.39 -29.66
CA ARG A 38 -13.64 6.40 -29.83
C ARG A 38 -12.97 7.48 -28.99
N ALA A 39 -13.66 8.59 -28.72
CA ALA A 39 -13.16 9.63 -27.82
C ALA A 39 -13.20 9.15 -26.37
N ILE A 40 -14.27 8.45 -25.99
CA ILE A 40 -14.44 7.94 -24.62
C ILE A 40 -13.47 6.79 -24.32
N SER A 41 -13.29 5.84 -25.24
CA SER A 41 -12.34 4.75 -25.04
C SER A 41 -10.90 5.26 -24.90
N ARG A 42 -10.51 6.27 -25.69
CA ARG A 42 -9.21 6.95 -25.54
C ARG A 42 -9.09 7.68 -24.20
N PHE A 43 -10.15 8.36 -23.76
CA PHE A 43 -10.15 9.07 -22.48
C PHE A 43 -10.00 8.11 -21.29
N ILE A 44 -10.77 7.01 -21.27
CA ILE A 44 -10.68 5.98 -20.22
C ILE A 44 -9.28 5.38 -20.20
N ARG A 45 -8.75 4.97 -21.36
CA ARG A 45 -7.42 4.36 -21.47
C ARG A 45 -6.31 5.30 -21.03
N GLN A 46 -6.37 6.57 -21.42
CA GLN A 46 -5.37 7.56 -21.01
C GLN A 46 -5.46 7.92 -19.51
N PHE A 47 -6.67 7.85 -18.94
CA PHE A 47 -6.90 8.06 -17.51
C PHE A 47 -6.42 6.86 -16.68
N GLU A 48 -6.66 5.63 -17.14
CA GLU A 48 -6.13 4.40 -16.55
C GLU A 48 -4.62 4.31 -16.68
N ASP A 49 -4.03 4.59 -17.85
CA ASP A 49 -2.57 4.54 -18.02
C ASP A 49 -1.86 5.59 -17.14
N LYS A 50 -2.37 6.84 -17.08
CA LYS A 50 -1.70 7.88 -16.28
C LYS A 50 -1.89 7.73 -14.77
N ARG A 51 -3.00 7.18 -14.29
CA ARG A 51 -3.27 7.04 -12.84
C ARG A 51 -3.06 5.63 -12.31
N GLY A 52 -3.38 4.60 -13.08
CA GLY A 52 -3.14 3.20 -12.78
C GLY A 52 -1.65 2.92 -12.64
N VAL A 53 -0.86 3.25 -13.67
CA VAL A 53 0.61 3.05 -13.65
C VAL A 53 1.28 3.86 -12.53
N LYS A 54 0.79 5.08 -12.26
CA LYS A 54 1.37 5.96 -11.24
C LYS A 54 1.02 5.54 -9.81
N LYS A 55 -0.14 4.91 -9.63
CA LYS A 55 -0.58 4.36 -8.35
C LYS A 55 0.07 3.00 -8.08
N GLU A 56 0.09 2.11 -9.05
CA GLU A 56 0.74 0.80 -8.95
C GLU A 56 2.24 0.95 -8.66
N ASN A 57 2.92 1.87 -9.35
CA ASN A 57 4.32 2.17 -9.04
C ASN A 57 4.50 2.72 -7.62
N ARG A 58 3.62 3.60 -7.14
CA ARG A 58 3.70 4.12 -5.76
C ARG A 58 3.49 3.03 -4.73
N ASP A 59 2.43 2.24 -4.87
CA ASP A 59 2.09 1.16 -3.95
C ASP A 59 3.21 0.08 -3.94
N ALA A 60 3.79 -0.24 -5.11
CA ALA A 60 4.91 -1.18 -5.22
C ALA A 60 6.22 -0.62 -4.64
N LEU A 61 6.51 0.67 -4.89
CA LEU A 61 7.67 1.35 -4.32
C LEU A 61 7.57 1.39 -2.79
N ASP A 62 6.42 1.83 -2.26
CA ASP A 62 6.19 1.93 -0.82
C ASP A 62 6.34 0.57 -0.15
N ALA A 63 5.67 -0.48 -0.66
CA ALA A 63 5.76 -1.84 -0.15
C ALA A 63 7.21 -2.37 -0.14
N SER A 64 7.99 -2.11 -1.21
CA SER A 64 9.38 -2.56 -1.29
C SER A 64 10.29 -1.86 -0.27
N VAL A 65 10.03 -0.58 0.02
CA VAL A 65 10.79 0.20 1.00
C VAL A 65 10.47 -0.27 2.41
N TYR A 66 9.18 -0.46 2.75
CA TYR A 66 8.76 -0.97 4.06
C TYR A 66 9.32 -2.36 4.36
N ARG A 67 9.26 -3.29 3.40
CA ARG A 67 9.86 -4.62 3.57
C ARG A 67 11.36 -4.57 3.83
N ARG A 68 12.09 -3.73 3.08
CA ARG A 68 13.54 -3.60 3.24
C ARG A 68 13.90 -3.05 4.63
N GLU A 69 13.12 -2.11 5.14
CA GLU A 69 13.33 -1.50 6.46
C GLU A 69 12.94 -2.44 7.61
N ALA A 70 11.88 -3.22 7.44
CA ALA A 70 11.54 -4.30 8.36
C ALA A 70 12.66 -5.35 8.45
N ILE A 71 13.17 -5.81 7.31
CA ILE A 71 14.28 -6.78 7.29
C ILE A 71 15.53 -6.17 7.93
N LEU A 72 15.86 -4.92 7.61
CA LEU A 72 17.04 -4.23 8.16
C LEU A 72 16.95 -4.04 9.68
N SER A 73 15.79 -3.62 10.19
CA SER A 73 15.56 -3.35 11.61
C SER A 73 15.46 -4.63 12.44
N VAL A 74 14.67 -5.62 12.00
CA VAL A 74 14.53 -6.91 12.66
C VAL A 74 15.85 -7.69 12.61
N GLY A 75 16.50 -7.75 11.45
CA GLY A 75 17.81 -8.39 11.31
C GLY A 75 18.88 -7.71 12.15
N GLY A 76 18.94 -6.38 12.13
CA GLY A 76 19.85 -5.60 12.98
C GLY A 76 19.61 -5.82 14.47
N PHE A 77 18.34 -5.89 14.90
CA PHE A 77 17.97 -6.20 16.29
C PHE A 77 18.44 -7.60 16.71
N ILE A 78 18.22 -8.62 15.87
CA ILE A 78 18.66 -9.99 16.14
C ILE A 78 20.19 -10.04 16.24
N LEU A 79 20.90 -9.45 15.28
CA LEU A 79 22.37 -9.40 15.28
C LEU A 79 22.92 -8.72 16.53
N MET A 80 22.34 -7.59 16.93
CA MET A 80 22.75 -6.86 18.13
C MET A 80 22.46 -7.64 19.42
N ASN A 81 21.37 -8.40 19.48
CA ASN A 81 21.09 -9.26 20.63
C ASN A 81 22.04 -10.45 20.71
N ILE A 82 22.39 -11.06 19.57
CA ILE A 82 23.39 -12.13 19.52
C ILE A 82 24.73 -11.58 20.00
N LEU A 83 25.16 -10.43 19.46
CA LEU A 83 26.43 -9.79 19.85
C LEU A 83 26.47 -9.43 21.33
N ARG A 84 25.36 -8.93 21.89
CA ARG A 84 25.23 -8.66 23.33
C ARG A 84 25.40 -9.92 24.16
N LYS A 85 24.88 -11.06 23.69
CA LYS A 85 24.89 -12.34 24.42
C LYS A 85 26.22 -13.08 24.27
N THR A 86 26.88 -13.00 23.12
CA THR A 86 28.13 -13.72 22.84
C THR A 86 29.37 -12.95 23.29
N ASN A 87 29.39 -11.63 23.13
CA ASN A 87 30.56 -10.82 23.48
C ASN A 87 30.16 -9.47 24.13
N PRO A 88 29.83 -9.48 25.43
CA PRO A 88 29.34 -8.30 26.14
C PRO A 88 30.38 -7.16 26.20
N GLY A 89 31.67 -7.48 26.36
CA GLY A 89 32.72 -6.47 26.39
C GLY A 89 32.88 -5.73 25.06
N PHE A 90 32.77 -6.46 23.94
CA PHE A 90 32.74 -5.82 22.62
C PHE A 90 31.47 -5.00 22.42
N TYR A 91 30.31 -5.53 22.79
CA TYR A 91 29.02 -4.82 22.70
C TYR A 91 29.05 -3.45 23.40
N ASP A 92 29.64 -3.38 24.59
CA ASP A 92 29.78 -2.12 25.33
C ASP A 92 30.77 -1.15 24.64
N SER A 93 31.87 -1.66 24.09
CA SER A 93 32.86 -0.85 23.38
C SER A 93 32.32 -0.17 22.11
N VAL A 94 31.30 -0.72 21.45
CA VAL A 94 30.74 -0.18 20.20
C VAL A 94 29.54 0.75 20.38
N LEU A 95 29.38 1.38 21.56
CA LEU A 95 28.23 2.27 21.85
C LEU A 95 28.00 3.35 20.77
N LEU A 96 29.06 3.99 20.28
CA LEU A 96 28.95 5.01 19.22
C LEU A 96 28.41 4.42 17.91
N ALA A 97 28.92 3.25 17.50
CA ALA A 97 28.42 2.56 16.31
C ALA A 97 26.97 2.12 16.48
N ARG A 98 26.56 1.66 17.67
CA ARG A 98 25.17 1.32 17.98
C ARG A 98 24.24 2.51 17.82
N ARG A 99 24.62 3.68 18.36
CA ARG A 99 23.85 4.93 18.23
C ARG A 99 23.68 5.32 16.76
N LEU A 100 24.77 5.29 15.99
CA LEU A 100 24.74 5.60 14.56
C LEU A 100 23.91 4.59 13.76
N PHE A 101 24.03 3.31 14.08
CA PHE A 101 23.25 2.25 13.44
C PHE A 101 21.75 2.39 13.70
N THR A 102 21.35 2.65 14.95
CA THR A 102 19.94 2.90 15.30
C THR A 102 19.41 4.16 14.61
N LEU A 103 20.17 5.26 14.59
CA LEU A 103 19.81 6.48 13.85
C LEU A 103 19.70 6.23 12.34
N PHE A 104 20.59 5.42 11.77
CA PHE A 104 20.56 5.06 10.36
C PHE A 104 19.28 4.30 9.99
N ILE A 105 18.87 3.33 10.80
CA ILE A 105 17.60 2.62 10.60
C ILE A 105 16.41 3.59 10.78
N ALA A 106 16.48 4.46 11.78
CA ALA A 106 15.41 5.41 12.11
C ALA A 106 15.31 6.61 11.15
N ARG A 107 16.27 6.78 10.23
CA ARG A 107 16.39 7.98 9.38
C ARG A 107 15.09 8.33 8.65
N ARG A 108 14.33 7.32 8.20
CA ARG A 108 13.07 7.53 7.49
C ARG A 108 11.97 7.99 8.44
N PHE A 109 11.79 7.33 9.58
CA PHE A 109 10.85 7.75 10.62
C PHE A 109 11.13 9.17 11.11
N ILE A 110 12.41 9.51 11.31
CA ILE A 110 12.81 10.86 11.70
C ILE A 110 12.47 11.87 10.59
N ARG A 111 12.78 11.56 9.34
CA ARG A 111 12.46 12.44 8.21
C ARG A 111 10.95 12.62 8.04
N ASN A 112 10.18 11.54 8.04
CA ASN A 112 8.73 11.55 7.88
C ASN A 112 8.03 12.21 9.07
N GLY A 113 8.50 11.95 10.29
CA GLY A 113 7.98 12.54 11.51
C GLY A 113 8.21 14.04 11.56
N ILE A 114 9.43 14.51 11.24
CA ILE A 114 9.72 15.96 11.17
C ILE A 114 8.94 16.61 10.03
N MET A 115 8.92 16.00 8.84
CA MET A 115 8.23 16.58 7.69
C MET A 115 6.71 16.65 7.91
N GLY A 116 6.08 15.61 8.43
CA GLY A 116 4.65 15.64 8.78
C GLY A 116 4.32 16.63 9.90
N LEU A 117 5.24 16.83 10.85
CA LEU A 117 5.06 17.84 11.89
C LEU A 117 5.19 19.27 11.36
N VAL A 118 6.16 19.53 10.48
CA VAL A 118 6.47 20.89 9.97
C VAL A 118 5.54 21.30 8.82
N GLU A 119 5.31 20.40 7.86
CA GLU A 119 4.56 20.69 6.63
C GLU A 119 3.05 20.54 6.85
N ASP A 120 2.63 19.43 7.48
CA ASP A 120 1.20 19.13 7.68
C ASP A 120 0.65 19.63 9.02
N ARG A 121 1.51 20.14 9.93
CA ARG A 121 1.18 20.50 11.33
C ARG A 121 0.41 19.41 12.07
N ARG A 122 0.61 18.15 11.70
CA ARG A 122 -0.10 17.00 12.25
C ARG A 122 0.91 15.98 12.76
N ALA A 123 0.90 15.74 14.07
CA ALA A 123 1.65 14.65 14.65
C ALA A 123 1.08 13.31 14.14
N ASN A 124 1.94 12.48 13.58
CA ASN A 124 1.63 11.13 13.10
C ASN A 124 2.40 10.09 13.92
N ALA A 125 2.16 8.80 13.66
CA ALA A 125 2.87 7.71 14.34
C ALA A 125 4.40 7.80 14.16
N ASP A 126 4.87 8.23 12.98
CA ASP A 126 6.30 8.42 12.69
C ASP A 126 6.92 9.53 13.56
N THR A 127 6.16 10.57 13.91
CA THR A 127 6.59 11.66 14.80
C THR A 127 6.85 11.14 16.22
N LEU A 128 5.95 10.29 16.72
CA LEU A 128 6.11 9.65 18.03
C LEU A 128 7.33 8.72 18.04
N THR A 129 7.45 7.87 17.02
CA THR A 129 8.58 6.95 16.86
C THR A 129 9.90 7.70 16.73
N ALA A 130 9.96 8.76 15.91
CA ALA A 130 11.14 9.60 15.77
C ALA A 130 11.59 10.23 17.09
N THR A 131 10.64 10.77 17.85
CA THR A 131 10.91 11.41 19.14
C THR A 131 11.45 10.39 20.15
N ALA A 132 10.80 9.23 20.26
CA ALA A 132 11.25 8.14 21.12
C ALA A 132 12.67 7.68 20.75
N VAL A 133 12.96 7.56 19.46
CA VAL A 133 14.28 7.14 18.99
C VAL A 133 15.37 8.15 19.34
N ILE A 134 15.13 9.43 19.04
CA ILE A 134 16.08 10.51 19.34
C ILE A 134 16.33 10.56 20.84
N ALA A 135 15.28 10.52 21.67
CA ALA A 135 15.39 10.57 23.13
C ALA A 135 16.20 9.39 23.68
N SER A 136 15.99 8.18 23.17
CA SER A 136 16.70 6.98 23.64
C SER A 136 18.16 6.95 23.19
N VAL A 137 18.47 7.42 21.98
CA VAL A 137 19.86 7.56 21.50
C VAL A 137 20.61 8.61 22.33
N LEU A 138 19.99 9.76 22.63
CA LEU A 138 20.55 10.80 23.49
C LEU A 138 20.74 10.33 24.94
N SER A 139 19.80 9.53 25.44
CA SER A 139 19.88 8.90 26.78
C SER A 139 20.91 7.77 26.85
N GLY A 140 21.61 7.47 25.75
CA GLY A 140 22.64 6.43 25.69
C GLY A 140 22.11 5.00 25.68
N LYS A 141 20.82 4.80 25.41
CA LYS A 141 20.14 3.50 25.37
C LYS A 141 19.59 3.16 23.98
N PRO A 142 20.40 3.18 22.91
CA PRO A 142 19.94 2.99 21.52
C PRO A 142 19.29 1.61 21.26
N GLU A 143 19.51 0.63 22.13
CA GLU A 143 18.92 -0.70 22.07
C GLU A 143 17.39 -0.71 22.28
N SER A 144 16.86 0.15 23.15
CA SER A 144 15.41 0.25 23.37
C SER A 144 14.71 0.74 22.10
N SER A 145 15.32 1.72 21.43
CA SER A 145 14.86 2.23 20.14
C SER A 145 14.94 1.20 19.03
N LEU A 146 16.05 0.46 18.94
CA LEU A 146 16.21 -0.59 17.93
C LEU A 146 15.14 -1.68 18.09
N THR A 147 14.81 -2.03 19.35
CA THR A 147 13.72 -2.97 19.68
C THR A 147 12.37 -2.43 19.21
N LEU A 148 12.07 -1.17 19.54
CA LEU A 148 10.83 -0.51 19.12
C LEU A 148 10.69 -0.48 17.59
N LEU A 149 11.76 -0.12 16.87
CA LEU A 149 11.78 -0.08 15.42
C LEU A 149 11.61 -1.47 14.80
N ALA A 150 12.27 -2.50 15.35
CA ALA A 150 12.12 -3.88 14.87
C ALA A 150 10.67 -4.37 15.04
N LEU A 151 10.05 -4.12 16.19
CA LEU A 151 8.66 -4.50 16.44
C LEU A 151 7.69 -3.72 15.56
N SER A 152 7.86 -2.40 15.45
CA SER A 152 6.99 -1.54 14.63
C SER A 152 7.04 -1.94 13.16
N ASN A 153 8.24 -2.05 12.58
CA ASN A 153 8.38 -2.44 11.18
C ASN A 153 7.94 -3.89 10.94
N GLY A 154 8.20 -4.79 11.89
CA GLY A 154 7.74 -6.17 11.81
C GLY A 154 6.21 -6.27 11.80
N ALA A 155 5.54 -5.50 12.67
CA ALA A 155 4.08 -5.44 12.72
C ALA A 155 3.48 -4.82 11.44
N GLU A 156 4.12 -3.79 10.89
CA GLU A 156 3.71 -3.19 9.63
C GLU A 156 3.82 -4.19 8.46
N MET A 157 4.93 -4.93 8.39
CA MET A 157 5.11 -6.00 7.39
C MET A 157 4.05 -7.09 7.51
N LEU A 158 3.68 -7.51 8.74
CA LEU A 158 2.63 -8.50 8.98
C LEU A 158 1.25 -7.97 8.54
N THR A 159 0.97 -6.71 8.84
CA THR A 159 -0.30 -6.06 8.47
C THR A 159 -0.42 -5.92 6.96
N GLU A 160 0.65 -5.50 6.28
CA GLU A 160 0.69 -5.41 4.82
C GLU A 160 0.52 -6.79 4.17
N TYR A 161 1.18 -7.82 4.71
CA TYR A 161 1.02 -9.19 4.24
C TYR A 161 -0.42 -9.70 4.42
N ALA A 162 -1.05 -9.42 5.57
CA ALA A 162 -2.44 -9.78 5.82
C ALA A 162 -3.40 -9.08 4.85
N ALA A 163 -3.18 -7.79 4.58
CA ALA A 163 -3.97 -7.02 3.62
C ALA A 163 -3.82 -7.56 2.19
N GLU A 164 -2.59 -7.88 1.77
CA GLU A 164 -2.32 -8.47 0.46
C GLU A 164 -2.99 -9.85 0.32
N LYS A 165 -2.92 -10.67 1.38
CA LYS A 165 -3.61 -11.97 1.41
C LYS A 165 -5.12 -11.81 1.31
N ALA A 166 -5.72 -10.90 2.07
CA ALA A 166 -7.16 -10.60 1.99
C ALA A 166 -7.57 -10.15 0.58
N ARG A 167 -6.79 -9.23 -0.03
CA ARG A 167 -7.02 -8.77 -1.41
C ARG A 167 -6.97 -9.92 -2.41
N SER A 168 -5.96 -10.79 -2.31
CA SER A 168 -5.84 -11.96 -3.20
C SER A 168 -7.06 -12.88 -3.10
N GLN A 169 -7.59 -13.12 -1.89
CA GLN A 169 -8.78 -13.97 -1.68
C GLN A 169 -10.04 -13.36 -2.29
N ILE A 170 -10.26 -12.05 -2.10
CA ILE A 170 -11.38 -11.32 -2.72
C ILE A 170 -11.28 -11.40 -4.25
N SER A 171 -10.08 -11.21 -4.81
CA SER A 171 -9.88 -11.28 -6.26
C SER A 171 -10.10 -12.68 -6.83
N GLY A 172 -9.79 -13.73 -6.06
CA GLY A 172 -10.05 -15.12 -6.43
C GLY A 172 -11.54 -15.44 -6.49
N LEU A 173 -12.31 -14.94 -5.53
CA LEU A 173 -13.77 -15.08 -5.51
C LEU A 173 -14.45 -14.31 -6.66
N LEU A 174 -13.96 -13.10 -6.99
CA LEU A 174 -14.48 -12.30 -8.12
C LEU A 174 -14.17 -12.88 -9.52
N LYS A 175 -13.23 -13.84 -9.60
CA LYS A 175 -12.88 -14.56 -10.83
C LYS A 175 -13.63 -15.89 -10.96
N LEU A 176 -14.26 -16.39 -9.90
CA LEU A 176 -15.08 -17.61 -9.94
C LEU A 176 -16.54 -17.37 -10.34
N ASP A 177 -17.01 -16.12 -10.41
CA ASP A 177 -18.32 -15.78 -10.97
C ASP A 177 -18.25 -15.78 -12.52
N GLN A 178 -17.91 -16.94 -13.10
CA GLN A 178 -18.09 -17.21 -14.52
C GLN A 178 -19.55 -17.66 -14.68
N ARG A 179 -20.41 -16.67 -14.90
CA ARG A 179 -21.86 -16.76 -15.01
C ARG A 179 -22.30 -17.43 -16.32
N ASP A 180 -22.03 -18.70 -16.47
CA ASP A 180 -22.61 -19.50 -17.55
C ASP A 180 -23.61 -20.50 -16.94
N VAL A 181 -24.88 -20.36 -17.31
CA VAL A 181 -25.93 -21.28 -16.88
C VAL A 181 -26.36 -22.11 -18.07
N TRP A 182 -26.58 -23.40 -17.86
CA TRP A 182 -27.11 -24.30 -18.86
C TRP A 182 -28.63 -24.19 -18.86
N ILE A 183 -29.21 -23.75 -19.97
CA ILE A 183 -30.66 -23.70 -20.15
C ILE A 183 -31.05 -24.78 -21.17
N ILE A 184 -32.15 -25.49 -20.89
CA ILE A 184 -32.74 -26.45 -21.81
C ILE A 184 -33.90 -25.75 -22.53
N GLU A 185 -33.72 -25.47 -23.82
CA GLU A 185 -34.80 -25.03 -24.72
C GLU A 185 -35.01 -26.11 -25.78
N ASN A 186 -36.25 -26.58 -25.96
CA ASN A 186 -36.63 -27.57 -26.98
C ASN A 186 -35.78 -28.85 -26.99
N GLY A 187 -35.42 -29.36 -25.80
CA GLY A 187 -34.67 -30.61 -25.66
C GLY A 187 -33.19 -30.54 -26.06
N LYS A 188 -32.63 -29.33 -26.25
CA LYS A 188 -31.19 -29.12 -26.47
C LYS A 188 -30.62 -28.21 -25.39
N GLU A 189 -29.48 -28.60 -24.85
CA GLU A 189 -28.72 -27.82 -23.87
C GLU A 189 -28.00 -26.66 -24.57
N ARG A 190 -28.24 -25.42 -24.13
CA ARG A 190 -27.53 -24.22 -24.57
C ARG A 190 -26.91 -23.52 -23.38
N LYS A 191 -25.58 -23.31 -23.45
CA LYS A 191 -24.81 -22.54 -22.47
C LYS A 191 -25.01 -21.05 -22.76
N VAL A 192 -25.54 -20.29 -21.80
CA VAL A 192 -25.81 -18.85 -21.96
C VAL A 192 -25.28 -18.02 -20.78
N PRO A 193 -24.80 -16.77 -21.05
CA PRO A 193 -24.39 -15.84 -20.00
C PRO A 193 -25.60 -15.28 -19.22
N VAL A 194 -25.45 -15.01 -17.92
CA VAL A 194 -26.55 -14.65 -16.98
C VAL A 194 -27.06 -13.20 -17.10
N GLU A 195 -26.41 -12.33 -17.85
CA GLU A 195 -26.82 -10.92 -17.95
C GLU A 195 -27.59 -10.67 -19.25
N LEU A 196 -28.92 -10.59 -19.12
CA LEU A 196 -29.88 -10.07 -20.10
C LEU A 196 -29.99 -8.54 -20.00
#